data_AF-A0A5C7NZZ7-F1
#
_entry.id   AF-A0A5C7NZZ7-F1
#
_cell.length_a   1.000
_cell.length_b   1.000
_cell.length_c   1.000
_cell.angle_alpha   90.00
_cell.angle_beta   90.00
_cell.angle_gamma   90.00
#
_symmetry.space_group_name_H-M   'P 1'
#
loop_
_entity.id
_entity.type
_entity.pdbx_description
1 polymer ?
#
loop_
_entity_poly.entity_id
_entity_poly.type
_entity_poly.pdbx_seq_one_letter_code
_entity_poly.pdbx_strand_id
1 'polypeptide(L)'
;MSEQENESWGLKTPFWIDTDAYTDRDREMFCAGVEFQMIDSLLESGWEGTRPLRRENESRVRLLCARRGVRCEIRQHEGYEGCETWSDLAIGEPESR
;
A
#
# COMPACT_ATOMS: atom_id res chain seq x y z
N MET A 1 -0.94 -26.42 -15.77
CA MET A 1 -1.74 -25.43 -15.02
C MET A 1 -0.73 -24.47 -14.42
N SER A 2 -0.63 -23.26 -14.97
CA SER A 2 0.39 -22.30 -14.55
C SER A 2 0.10 -21.86 -13.11
N GLU A 3 1.08 -22.11 -12.24
CA GLU A 3 1.21 -21.47 -10.93
C GLU A 3 1.37 -19.97 -11.18
N GLN A 4 0.25 -19.28 -11.41
CA GLN A 4 0.22 -17.84 -11.45
C GLN A 4 0.64 -17.36 -10.08
N GLU A 5 1.79 -16.70 -10.08
CA GLU A 5 2.51 -16.19 -8.93
C GLU A 5 1.54 -15.49 -8.00
N ASN A 6 1.30 -16.13 -6.86
CA ASN A 6 0.67 -15.52 -5.72
C ASN A 6 1.71 -14.52 -5.16
N GLU A 7 1.96 -13.42 -5.88
CA GLU A 7 2.76 -12.31 -5.38
C GLU A 7 1.99 -11.76 -4.17
N SER A 8 2.38 -12.24 -3.01
CA SER A 8 1.96 -11.71 -1.73
C SER A 8 2.36 -10.24 -1.67
N TRP A 9 1.42 -9.35 -2.01
CA TRP A 9 1.51 -7.90 -1.76
C TRP A 9 1.62 -7.56 -0.26
N GLY A 10 1.62 -8.58 0.62
CA GLY A 10 1.87 -8.45 2.04
C GLY A 10 3.27 -7.91 2.36
N LEU A 11 3.42 -7.36 3.56
CA LEU A 11 4.71 -6.97 4.11
C LEU A 11 5.67 -8.18 3.99
N LYS A 12 6.83 -7.98 3.35
CA LYS A 12 7.81 -9.06 3.07
C LYS A 12 8.27 -9.82 4.32
N THR A 13 8.01 -9.28 5.52
CA THR A 13 8.14 -9.96 6.80
C THR A 13 7.17 -9.32 7.79
N PRO A 14 6.40 -10.08 8.61
CA PRO A 14 5.72 -9.49 9.74
C PRO A 14 6.79 -8.96 10.72
N PHE A 15 6.88 -7.65 10.85
CA PHE A 15 7.68 -7.03 11.90
C PHE A 15 6.89 -7.17 13.21
N TRP A 16 7.28 -8.14 14.03
CA TRP A 16 6.69 -8.38 15.34
C TRP A 16 7.17 -7.29 16.31
N ILE A 17 6.45 -6.17 16.35
CA ILE A 17 6.59 -5.15 17.39
C ILE A 17 5.71 -5.48 18.61
N ASP A 18 5.36 -6.75 18.77
CA ASP A 18 4.37 -7.25 19.72
C ASP A 18 4.98 -7.38 21.12
N THR A 19 5.38 -6.24 21.67
CA THR A 19 5.75 -6.05 23.07
C THR A 19 4.65 -5.25 23.74
N ASP A 20 4.45 -5.46 25.04
CA ASP A 20 3.48 -4.72 25.87
C ASP A 20 3.74 -3.21 25.93
N ALA A 21 4.91 -2.76 25.48
CA ALA A 21 5.32 -1.37 25.44
C ALA A 21 4.57 -0.52 24.39
N TYR A 22 3.94 -1.14 23.38
CA TYR A 22 3.25 -0.42 22.32
C TYR A 22 1.74 -0.43 22.49
N THR A 23 1.10 0.69 22.18
CA THR A 23 -0.36 0.74 22.01
C THR A 23 -0.75 0.21 20.62
N ASP A 24 -2.01 -0.17 20.44
CA ASP A 24 -2.49 -0.64 19.12
C ASP A 24 -2.33 0.43 18.04
N ARG A 25 -2.49 1.70 18.42
CA ARG A 25 -2.21 2.84 17.54
C ARG A 25 -0.74 2.89 17.13
N ASP A 26 0.20 2.63 18.04
CA ASP A 26 1.63 2.60 17.69
C ASP A 26 1.91 1.46 16.70
N ARG A 27 1.25 0.31 16.89
CA ARG A 27 1.35 -0.82 15.97
C ARG A 27 0.84 -0.47 14.58
N GLU A 28 -0.31 0.19 14.51
CA GLU A 28 -0.91 0.65 13.26
C GLU A 28 -0.04 1.67 12.53
N MET A 29 0.51 2.66 13.25
CA MET A 29 1.38 3.69 12.70
C MET A 29 2.69 3.11 12.19
N PHE A 30 3.26 2.13 12.91
CA PHE A 30 4.45 1.42 12.45
C PHE A 30 4.18 0.69 11.14
N CYS A 31 3.10 -0.09 11.06
CA CYS A 31 2.72 -0.80 9.84
C CYS A 31 2.49 0.16 8.67
N ALA A 32 1.82 1.30 8.91
CA ALA A 32 1.63 2.33 7.89
C ALA A 32 2.97 2.93 7.43
N GLY A 33 3.94 3.13 8.33
CA GLY A 33 5.29 3.58 7.98
C GLY A 33 6.03 2.60 7.08
N VAL A 34 5.98 1.30 7.39
CA VAL A 34 6.60 0.24 6.56
C VAL A 34 5.95 0.17 5.18
N GLU A 35 4.61 0.20 5.12
CA GLU A 35 3.88 0.21 3.84
C GLU A 35 4.30 1.40 2.96
N PHE A 36 4.43 2.60 3.55
CA PHE A 36 4.88 3.78 2.84
C PHE A 36 6.30 3.62 2.26
N GLN A 37 7.23 3.07 3.05
CA GLN A 37 8.59 2.77 2.58
C GLN A 37 8.57 1.77 1.41
N MET A 38 7.74 0.71 1.51
CA MET A 38 7.63 -0.29 0.43
C MET A 38 7.12 0.34 -0.87
N ILE A 39 6.16 1.26 -0.80
CA ILE A 39 5.67 1.99 -1.97
C ILE A 39 6.78 2.85 -2.57
N ASP A 40 7.56 3.55 -1.75
CA ASP A 40 8.71 4.34 -2.22
C ASP A 40 9.72 3.48 -2.98
N SER A 41 10.05 2.29 -2.45
CA SER A 41 10.92 1.32 -3.12
C SER A 41 10.30 0.76 -4.40
N LEU A 42 9.00 0.50 -4.44
CA LEU A 42 8.31 0.04 -5.66
C LEU A 42 8.37 1.11 -6.76
N LEU A 43 8.08 2.36 -6.42
CA LEU A 43 8.18 3.49 -7.35
C LEU A 43 9.62 3.70 -7.83
N GLU A 44 10.61 3.46 -6.98
CA GLU A 44 12.03 3.50 -7.38
C GLU A 44 12.40 2.40 -8.37
N SER A 45 11.80 1.22 -8.24
CA SER A 45 11.98 0.12 -9.20
C SER A 45 11.23 0.30 -10.53
N GLY A 46 10.42 1.35 -10.66
CA GLY A 46 9.58 1.59 -11.85
C GLY A 46 8.35 0.69 -11.91
N TRP A 47 7.86 0.22 -10.76
CA TRP A 47 6.67 -0.62 -10.69
C TRP A 47 5.41 0.12 -11.17
N GLU A 48 4.59 -0.58 -11.95
CA GLU A 48 3.26 -0.17 -12.39
C GLU A 48 2.24 -1.26 -12.03
N GLY A 49 1.01 -0.87 -11.72
CA GLY A 49 -0.05 -1.80 -11.36
C GLY A 49 -1.02 -1.27 -10.32
N THR A 50 -1.84 -2.16 -9.77
CA THR A 50 -2.80 -1.86 -8.70
C THR A 50 -2.49 -2.66 -7.45
N ARG A 51 -2.58 -2.03 -6.28
CA ARG A 51 -2.40 -2.70 -4.99
C ARG A 51 -3.25 -2.06 -3.88
N PRO A 52 -3.62 -2.82 -2.84
CA PRO A 52 -4.19 -2.26 -1.64
C PRO A 52 -3.17 -1.41 -0.87
N LEU A 53 -3.69 -0.42 -0.16
CA LEU A 53 -3.01 0.61 0.62
C LEU A 53 -3.86 0.95 1.85
N ARG A 54 -3.26 1.13 3.03
CA ARG A 54 -4.01 1.65 4.20
C ARG A 54 -4.43 3.10 3.96
N ARG A 55 -5.67 3.46 4.34
CA ARG A 55 -6.19 4.83 4.17
C ARG A 55 -5.34 5.92 4.84
N GLU A 56 -4.73 5.56 5.96
CA GLU A 56 -3.80 6.42 6.71
C GLU A 56 -2.58 6.88 5.85
N ASN A 57 -2.30 6.21 4.73
CA ASN A 57 -1.21 6.53 3.82
C ASN A 57 -1.63 7.30 2.56
N GLU A 58 -2.92 7.52 2.28
CA GLU A 58 -3.37 8.10 1.00
C GLU A 58 -2.70 9.43 0.66
N SER A 59 -2.73 10.38 1.61
CA SER A 59 -2.15 11.72 1.39
C SER A 59 -0.63 11.65 1.20
N ARG A 60 0.05 10.78 1.96
CA ARG A 60 1.50 10.58 1.88
C ARG A 60 1.90 9.99 0.54
N VAL A 61 1.16 8.99 0.06
CA VAL A 61 1.42 8.34 -1.24
C VAL A 61 1.14 9.30 -2.39
N ARG A 62 0.06 10.10 -2.35
CA ARG A 62 -0.20 11.13 -3.38
C ARG A 62 0.96 12.12 -3.49
N LEU A 63 1.45 12.62 -2.35
CA LEU A 63 2.59 13.52 -2.31
C LEU A 63 3.87 12.86 -2.84
N LEU A 64 4.09 11.59 -2.49
CA LEU A 64 5.24 10.82 -2.97
C LEU A 64 5.21 10.64 -4.49
N CYS A 65 4.06 10.25 -5.06
CA CYS A 65 3.89 10.09 -6.50
C CYS A 65 4.12 11.41 -7.23
N ALA A 66 3.53 12.51 -6.73
CA ALA A 66 3.76 13.85 -7.27
C ALA A 66 5.25 14.24 -7.24
N ARG A 67 5.96 13.96 -6.14
CA ARG A 67 7.41 14.22 -6.01
C ARG A 67 8.24 13.42 -7.03
N ARG A 68 7.84 12.19 -7.35
CA ARG A 68 8.51 11.33 -8.32
C ARG A 68 8.04 11.55 -9.76
N GLY A 69 7.07 12.44 -10.00
CA GLY A 69 6.51 12.68 -11.34
C GLY A 69 5.68 11.50 -11.86
N VAL A 70 5.18 10.64 -10.97
CA VAL A 70 4.41 9.45 -11.31
C VAL A 70 2.92 9.73 -11.17
N ARG A 71 2.13 9.33 -12.17
CA ARG A 71 0.67 9.41 -12.09
C ARG A 71 0.16 8.29 -11.19
N CYS A 72 -0.68 8.65 -10.23
CA CYS A 72 -1.37 7.70 -9.36
C CYS A 72 -2.87 7.99 -9.29
N GLU A 73 -3.65 6.95 -9.08
CA GLU A 73 -5.05 7.03 -8.71
C GLU A 73 -5.26 6.27 -7.40
N ILE A 74 -6.06 6.85 -6.49
CA ILE A 74 -6.42 6.21 -5.24
C ILE A 74 -7.93 6.24 -5.12
N ARG A 75 -8.54 5.05 -4.99
CA ARG A 75 -9.99 4.86 -4.82
C ARG A 75 -10.26 4.11 -3.52
N GLN A 76 -11.45 4.30 -2.97
CA GLN A 76 -11.88 3.53 -1.81
C GLN A 76 -11.93 2.04 -2.18
N HIS A 77 -11.38 1.19 -1.31
CA HIS A 77 -11.46 -0.26 -1.51
C HIS A 77 -12.88 -0.75 -1.27
N GLU A 78 -13.36 -1.67 -2.10
CA GLU A 78 -14.71 -2.24 -2.03
C GLU A 78 -14.63 -3.77 -2.05
N GLY A 79 -15.59 -4.46 -1.44
CA GLY A 79 -15.79 -5.90 -1.66
C GLY A 79 -15.90 -6.80 -0.42
N TYR A 80 -15.69 -6.29 0.81
CA TYR A 80 -15.92 -7.05 2.06
C TYR A 80 -16.07 -6.14 3.30
N GLU A 81 -16.62 -6.66 4.39
CA GLU A 81 -16.74 -5.96 5.68
C GLU A 81 -15.36 -5.75 6.32
N GLY A 82 -15.03 -4.52 6.75
CA GLY A 82 -13.70 -4.16 7.25
C GLY A 82 -12.78 -3.49 6.21
N CYS A 83 -13.24 -3.38 4.95
CA CYS A 83 -12.49 -2.71 3.88
C CYS A 83 -12.37 -1.19 4.05
N GLU A 84 -13.13 -0.57 4.96
CA GLU A 84 -13.17 0.88 5.17
C GLU A 84 -11.85 1.50 5.64
N THR A 85 -10.89 0.67 6.05
CA THR A 85 -9.53 1.07 6.44
C THR A 85 -8.51 0.98 5.28
N TRP A 86 -8.97 0.54 4.09
CA TRP A 86 -8.15 0.32 2.91
C TRP A 86 -8.62 1.14 1.70
N SER A 87 -7.69 1.38 0.79
CA SER A 87 -7.87 2.02 -0.51
C SER A 87 -7.06 1.28 -1.57
N ASP A 88 -7.51 1.34 -2.82
CA ASP A 88 -6.79 0.80 -3.98
C ASP A 88 -5.93 1.90 -4.60
N LEU A 89 -4.63 1.66 -4.64
CA LEU A 89 -3.64 2.47 -5.33
C LEU A 89 -3.37 1.89 -6.71
N ALA A 90 -3.61 2.68 -7.76
CA ALA A 90 -3.17 2.40 -9.12
C ALA A 90 -2.03 3.33 -9.53
N ILE A 91 -0.95 2.77 -10.07
CA ILE A 91 0.23 3.47 -10.59
C ILE A 91 0.38 3.13 -12.09
N GLY A 92 0.60 4.14 -12.93
CA GLY A 92 0.71 3.98 -14.39
C GLY A 92 -0.53 4.43 -15.15
N GLU A 93 -0.68 4.01 -16.41
CA GLU A 93 -1.90 4.31 -17.17
C GLU A 93 -3.09 3.53 -16.56
N PRO A 94 -4.20 4.21 -16.20
CA PRO A 94 -5.41 3.50 -15.86
C PRO A 94 -5.88 2.79 -17.13
N GLU A 95 -5.98 1.45 -17.10
CA GLU A 95 -6.61 0.70 -18.18
C GLU A 95 -7.96 1.38 -18.50
N SER A 96 -8.06 1.89 -19.72
CA SER A 96 -9.25 2.54 -20.21
C SER A 96 -10.36 1.50 -20.25
N ARG A 97 -11.38 1.67 -19.40
CA ARG A 97 -12.64 0.92 -19.49
C ARG A 97 -13.40 1.30 -20.75
#